data_AF-K9S6J9-F1
#
_entry.id   AF-K9S6J9-F1
#
_cell.length_a   1.000
_cell.length_b   1.000
_cell.length_c   1.000
_cell.angle_alpha   90.00
_cell.angle_beta   90.00
_cell.angle_gamma   90.00
#
_symmetry.space_group_name_H-M   'P 1'
#
loop_
_entity.id
_entity.type
_entity.pdbx_description
1 polymer ?
#
loop_
_entity_poly.entity_id
_entity_poly.type
_entity_poly.pdbx_seq_one_letter_code
_entity_poly.pdbx_strand_id
1 'polypeptide(L)'
;MTDQKSDNKTPLTANPGDRIDDAKDLDEKSEQLAVDSPDITGDHIQVPTYFVVDEPNGEQKALHHVKDAEEISDVIRQARMDENGDRKWW
;
A
#
# COMPACT_ATOMS: atom_id res chain seq x y z
N MET A 1 13.32 -32.34 -23.70
CA MET A 1 12.09 -31.56 -23.95
C MET A 1 10.93 -32.41 -23.46
N THR A 2 10.14 -32.06 -22.44
CA THR A 2 9.73 -30.74 -21.96
C THR A 2 9.23 -30.90 -20.52
N ASP A 3 9.76 -30.16 -19.56
CA ASP A 3 9.18 -30.02 -18.22
C ASP A 3 7.86 -29.25 -18.33
N GLN A 4 6.73 -29.92 -18.06
CA GLN A 4 5.46 -29.24 -17.84
C GLN A 4 5.46 -28.66 -16.43
N LYS A 5 5.73 -27.36 -16.32
CA LYS A 5 5.41 -26.60 -15.11
C LYS A 5 3.90 -26.49 -15.02
N SER A 6 3.31 -27.21 -14.07
CA SER A 6 1.92 -27.07 -13.67
C SER A 6 1.76 -25.72 -12.96
N ASP A 7 1.23 -24.72 -13.69
CA ASP A 7 0.79 -23.44 -13.14
C ASP A 7 -0.40 -23.69 -12.21
N ASN A 8 -0.11 -23.94 -10.93
CA ASN A 8 -1.12 -23.94 -9.88
C ASN A 8 -1.57 -22.49 -9.61
N LYS A 9 -2.37 -21.92 -10.53
CA LYS A 9 -3.02 -20.62 -10.33
C LYS A 9 -4.18 -20.80 -9.37
N THR A 10 -3.88 -20.72 -8.07
CA THR A 10 -4.88 -20.40 -7.07
C THR A 10 -5.59 -19.12 -7.52
N PRO A 11 -6.93 -19.05 -7.55
CA PRO A 11 -7.62 -17.82 -7.89
C PRO A 11 -7.22 -16.75 -6.87
N LEU A 12 -6.42 -15.79 -7.31
CA LEU A 12 -5.96 -14.68 -6.48
C LEU A 12 -7.14 -13.73 -6.31
N THR A 13 -7.49 -13.44 -5.05
CA THR A 13 -8.56 -12.51 -4.69
C THR A 13 -8.14 -11.04 -4.75
N ALA A 14 -6.85 -10.77 -5.00
CA ALA A 14 -6.27 -9.43 -5.03
C ALA A 14 -5.96 -9.00 -6.48
N ASN A 15 -6.02 -7.69 -6.74
CA ASN A 15 -5.68 -7.15 -8.04
C ASN A 15 -4.19 -7.38 -8.33
N PRO A 16 -3.77 -7.47 -9.61
CA PRO A 16 -2.35 -7.59 -9.94
C PRO A 16 -1.47 -6.48 -9.35
N GLY A 17 -2.01 -5.27 -9.22
CA GLY A 17 -1.39 -4.10 -8.59
C GLY A 17 -1.24 -4.19 -7.07
N ASP A 18 -1.97 -5.09 -6.40
CA ASP A 18 -1.90 -5.34 -4.95
C ASP A 18 -0.86 -6.39 -4.57
N ARG A 19 -0.10 -6.88 -5.56
CA ARG A 19 0.93 -7.88 -5.29
C ARG A 19 2.12 -7.21 -4.64
N ILE A 20 2.48 -7.73 -3.47
CA ILE A 20 3.68 -7.30 -2.77
C ILE A 20 4.88 -7.98 -3.42
N ASP A 21 5.85 -7.14 -3.79
CA ASP A 21 7.19 -7.56 -4.18
C ASP A 21 8.19 -6.95 -3.20
N ASP A 22 8.76 -7.80 -2.35
CA ASP A 22 9.70 -7.38 -1.31
C ASP A 22 11.05 -6.93 -1.89
N ALA A 23 11.34 -7.25 -3.16
CA ALA A 23 12.57 -6.83 -3.84
C ALA A 23 12.54 -5.36 -4.28
N LYS A 24 11.36 -4.75 -4.35
CA LYS A 24 11.20 -3.35 -4.75
C LYS A 24 11.67 -2.39 -3.68
N ASP A 25 12.30 -1.31 -4.13
CA ASP A 25 12.70 -0.21 -3.25
C ASP A 25 11.51 0.72 -2.93
N LEU A 26 11.77 1.78 -2.16
CA LEU A 26 10.73 2.69 -1.70
C LEU A 26 10.14 3.52 -2.84
N ASP A 27 10.98 3.96 -3.77
CA ASP A 27 10.56 4.76 -4.92
C ASP A 27 9.65 3.91 -5.82
N GLU A 28 10.04 2.67 -6.14
CA GLU A 28 9.23 1.73 -6.93
C GLU A 28 7.91 1.36 -6.25
N LYS A 29 7.88 1.26 -4.92
CA LYS A 29 6.64 1.01 -4.16
C LYS A 29 5.74 2.23 -4.16
N SER A 30 6.30 3.45 -4.14
CA SER A 30 5.52 4.69 -4.13
C SER A 30 4.75 4.91 -5.44
N GLU A 31 5.29 4.42 -6.57
CA GLU A 31 4.66 4.52 -7.89
C GLU A 31 3.66 3.38 -8.18
N GLN A 32 3.58 2.36 -7.32
CA GLN A 32 2.75 1.19 -7.57
C GLN A 32 1.26 1.50 -7.37
N LEU A 33 0.46 1.18 -8.39
CA LEU A 33 -0.99 1.35 -8.40
C LEU A 33 -1.72 0.01 -8.23
N ALA A 34 -2.66 -0.01 -7.29
CA ALA A 34 -3.59 -1.10 -6.99
C ALA A 34 -4.64 -1.23 -8.09
N VAL A 35 -5.16 -0.09 -8.54
CA VAL A 35 -6.14 0.06 -9.60
C VAL A 35 -5.70 1.18 -10.51
N ASP A 36 -5.72 0.90 -11.80
CA ASP A 36 -5.50 1.88 -12.88
C ASP A 36 -6.48 1.52 -14.01
N SER A 37 -7.71 2.04 -13.91
CA SER A 37 -8.80 1.66 -14.81
C SER A 37 -9.87 2.76 -14.88
N PRO A 38 -10.61 2.88 -15.99
CA PRO A 38 -11.84 3.65 -16.02
C PRO A 38 -12.88 3.05 -15.05
N ASP A 39 -13.59 3.92 -14.34
CA ASP A 39 -14.79 3.58 -13.57
C ASP A 39 -16.04 3.59 -14.47
N ILE A 40 -17.16 3.11 -13.93
CA ILE A 40 -18.46 3.08 -14.58
C ILE A 40 -18.94 4.47 -15.05
N THR A 41 -18.43 5.56 -14.47
CA THR A 41 -18.73 6.94 -14.88
C THR A 41 -17.91 7.41 -16.09
N GLY A 42 -16.87 6.66 -16.49
CA GLY A 42 -15.91 7.06 -17.52
C GLY A 42 -14.70 7.83 -17.00
N ASP A 43 -14.63 8.09 -15.69
CA ASP A 43 -13.45 8.70 -15.05
C ASP A 43 -12.34 7.67 -14.88
N HIS A 44 -11.08 8.06 -15.08
CA HIS A 44 -9.93 7.18 -14.86
C HIS A 44 -9.49 7.24 -13.39
N ILE A 45 -9.64 6.13 -12.67
CA ILE A 45 -9.30 6.07 -11.25
C ILE A 45 -7.94 5.38 -11.10
N GLN A 46 -7.04 6.09 -10.44
CA GLN A 46 -5.75 5.58 -9.99
C GLN A 46 -5.77 5.46 -8.47
N VAL A 47 -5.54 4.26 -7.95
CA VAL A 47 -5.48 3.98 -6.52
C VAL A 47 -4.07 3.49 -6.20
N PRO A 48 -3.30 4.20 -5.35
CA PRO A 48 -1.99 3.72 -4.91
C PRO A 48 -2.07 2.44 -4.08
N THR A 49 -1.08 1.55 -4.24
CA THR A 49 -0.96 0.33 -3.44
C THR A 49 -0.36 0.61 -2.06
N TYR A 50 0.54 1.58 -1.98
CA TYR A 50 1.29 1.92 -0.77
C TYR A 50 1.00 3.35 -0.29
N PHE A 51 0.99 3.52 1.03
CA PHE A 51 0.95 4.78 1.72
C PHE A 51 2.36 5.12 2.20
N VAL A 52 2.96 6.19 1.67
CA VAL A 52 4.30 6.62 2.06
C VAL A 52 4.21 7.50 3.31
N VAL A 53 4.94 7.15 4.35
CA VAL A 53 4.97 7.86 5.63
C VAL A 53 6.39 8.27 5.99
N ASP A 54 6.52 9.49 6.52
CA ASP A 54 7.74 9.97 7.16
C ASP A 54 7.66 9.66 8.66
N GLU A 55 8.61 8.88 9.16
CA GLU A 55 8.73 8.59 10.58
C GLU A 55 9.45 9.73 11.33
N PRO A 56 9.23 9.89 12.66
CA PRO A 56 9.86 10.96 13.45
C PRO A 56 11.40 10.89 13.48
N ASN A 57 11.99 9.73 13.17
CA ASN A 57 13.44 9.52 13.06
C ASN A 57 14.02 9.99 11.70
N GLY A 58 13.16 10.44 10.76
CA GLY A 58 13.53 10.85 9.41
C GLY A 58 13.59 9.71 8.38
N GLU A 59 13.20 8.48 8.75
CA GLU A 59 13.08 7.36 7.81
C GLU A 59 11.74 7.41 7.07
N GLN A 60 11.73 6.97 5.80
CA GLN A 60 10.50 6.81 5.03
C GLN A 60 10.12 5.34 4.93
N LYS A 61 8.82 5.07 5.04
CA LYS A 61 8.25 3.72 4.86
C LYS A 61 7.10 3.76 3.87
N ALA A 62 7.04 2.75 3.01
CA ALA A 62 5.91 2.48 2.13
C ALA A 62 5.05 1.36 2.73
N LEU A 63 3.87 1.71 3.26
CA LEU A 63 2.95 0.80 3.95
C LEU A 63 1.86 0.31 2.99
N HIS A 64 1.70 -1.00 2.82
CA HIS A 64 0.70 -1.57 1.94
C HIS A 64 -0.71 -1.43 2.52
N HIS A 65 -1.65 -0.84 1.78
CA HIS A 65 -2.98 -0.46 2.28
C HIS A 65 -3.79 -1.61 2.91
N VAL A 66 -3.66 -2.86 2.43
CA VAL A 66 -4.28 -4.04 3.06
C VAL A 66 -3.43 -4.65 4.18
N LYS A 67 -2.17 -5.01 3.90
CA LYS A 67 -1.36 -5.78 4.86
C LYS A 67 -0.98 -4.98 6.11
N ASP A 68 -0.74 -3.68 5.93
CA ASP A 68 -0.17 -2.82 6.98
C ASP A 68 -1.24 -1.88 7.57
N ALA A 69 -2.53 -2.26 7.45
CA ALA A 69 -3.65 -1.45 7.90
C ALA A 69 -3.57 -1.09 9.41
N GLU A 70 -3.03 -1.98 10.24
CA GLU A 70 -2.82 -1.71 11.67
C GLU A 70 -1.73 -0.64 11.88
N GLU A 71 -0.59 -0.76 11.21
CA GLU A 71 0.50 0.21 11.27
C GLU A 71 0.07 1.57 10.72
N ILE A 72 -0.66 1.60 9.60
CA ILE A 72 -1.26 2.83 9.07
C ILE A 72 -2.20 3.47 10.11
N SER A 73 -3.00 2.66 10.80
CA SER A 73 -3.87 3.16 11.87
C SER A 73 -3.07 3.76 13.02
N ASP A 74 -1.96 3.14 13.40
CA ASP A 74 -1.07 3.63 14.44
C ASP A 74 -0.36 4.92 14.04
N VAL A 75 0.14 5.03 12.81
CA VAL A 75 0.72 6.27 12.27
C VAL A 75 -0.31 7.39 12.33
N ILE A 76 -1.55 7.17 11.89
CA ILE A 76 -2.62 8.18 11.96
C ILE A 76 -2.93 8.56 13.41
N ARG A 77 -2.95 7.60 14.34
CA ARG A 77 -3.17 7.88 15.77
C ARG A 77 -2.05 8.75 16.35
N GLN A 78 -0.80 8.42 16.04
CA GLN A 78 0.37 9.18 16.49
C GLN A 78 0.38 10.59 15.90
N ALA A 79 0.09 10.73 14.59
CA ALA A 79 0.02 12.03 13.92
C ALA A 79 -1.09 12.95 14.49
N ARG A 80 -2.12 12.37 15.13
CA ARG A 80 -3.19 13.09 15.83
C ARG A 80 -2.86 13.40 17.28
N MET A 81 -1.69 13.04 17.80
CA MET A 81 -1.27 13.42 19.14
C MET A 81 -0.46 14.72 19.12
N ASP A 82 -0.58 15.53 20.16
CA ASP A 82 0.33 16.66 20.38
C ASP A 82 1.57 16.23 21.18
N GLU A 83 2.45 17.19 21.48
CA GLU A 83 3.69 16.97 22.22
C GLU A 83 3.46 16.41 23.65
N ASN A 84 2.25 16.55 24.19
CA ASN A 84 1.85 16.03 25.51
C ASN A 84 1.15 14.66 25.41
N GLY A 85 0.97 14.11 24.20
CA GLY A 85 0.25 12.87 23.96
C GLY A 85 -1.28 13.02 23.93
N ASP A 86 -1.78 14.27 23.95
CA ASP A 86 -3.21 14.54 23.90
C ASP A 86 -3.71 14.45 22.45
N ARG A 87 -4.90 13.86 22.28
CA ARG A 87 -5.53 13.74 20.96
C ARG A 87 -6.01 15.11 20.50
N LYS A 88 -5.56 15.50 19.32
CA LYS A 88 -6.01 16.68 18.59
C LYS A 88 -7.30 16.37 17.82
N TRP A 89 -8.39 17.02 18.23
CA TRP A 89 -9.70 17.00 17.56
C TRP A 89 -9.92 18.39 16.95
N TRP A 90 -9.73 18.53 15.65
CA TRP A 90 -10.05 19.72 14.87
C TRP A 90 -10.76 19.31 13.58
#